data_AF-A0A1X7M1J6-F1
#
_entry.id   AF-A0A1X7M1J6-F1
#
_cell.length_a   1.000
_cell.length_b   1.000
_cell.length_c   1.000
_cell.angle_alpha   90.00
_cell.angle_beta   90.00
_cell.angle_gamma   90.00
#
_symmetry.space_group_name_H-M   'P 1'
#
loop_
_entity.id
_entity.type
_entity.pdbx_description
1 polymer ?
#
loop_
_entity_poly.entity_id
_entity_poly.type
_entity_poly.pdbx_seq_one_letter_code
_entity_poly.pdbx_strand_id
1 'polypeptide(L)'
;MKYKNIYSAIHNLGASFTSLMNYMLDGYVIDDLASIHKRGFDIEIDWLSGALSPESLESARIRASIETYRSSLERQFAQQNVNVASITQLRFHWPVSGRKYMAATDDRGKAYKIYVNESR
;
A
#
# COMPACT_ATOMS: atom_id res chain seq x y z
N MET A 1 0.00 18.56 13.57
CA MET A 1 1.01 17.47 13.63
C MET A 1 1.05 16.74 12.29
N LYS A 2 1.80 17.24 11.29
CA LYS A 2 1.80 16.69 9.91
C LYS A 2 2.42 15.29 9.82
N TYR A 3 3.45 15.01 10.63
CA TYR A 3 4.33 13.85 10.48
C TYR A 3 4.14 12.74 11.51
N LYS A 4 3.62 13.06 12.70
CA LYS A 4 3.53 12.11 13.84
C LYS A 4 2.74 10.85 13.49
N ASN A 5 1.72 10.99 12.65
CA ASN A 5 0.77 9.94 12.35
C ASN A 5 1.08 9.19 11.05
N ILE A 6 2.18 9.50 10.34
CA ILE A 6 2.55 8.84 9.08
C ILE A 6 2.66 7.33 9.27
N TYR A 7 3.30 6.86 10.35
CA TYR A 7 3.39 5.42 10.67
C TYR A 7 2.02 4.74 10.74
N SER A 8 1.08 5.36 11.46
CA SER A 8 -0.29 4.84 11.58
C SER A 8 -1.01 4.87 10.24
N ALA A 9 -0.88 5.96 9.49
CA ALA A 9 -1.55 6.13 8.21
C ALA A 9 -1.12 5.08 7.18
N ILE A 10 0.19 4.87 7.03
CA ILE A 10 0.69 3.88 6.07
C ILE A 10 0.39 2.45 6.52
N HIS A 11 0.42 2.17 7.83
CA HIS A 11 0.02 0.86 8.36
C HIS A 11 -1.44 0.55 8.04
N ASN A 12 -2.36 1.49 8.31
CA ASN A 12 -3.78 1.33 8.06
C ASN A 12 -4.09 1.15 6.57
N LEU A 13 -3.37 1.87 5.69
CA LEU A 13 -3.46 1.68 4.24
C LEU A 13 -3.07 0.24 3.85
N GLY A 14 -1.88 -0.22 4.27
CA GLY A 14 -1.41 -1.57 3.94
C GLY A 14 -2.30 -2.68 4.53
N ALA A 15 -2.76 -2.49 5.77
CA ALA A 15 -3.64 -3.44 6.45
C ALA A 15 -4.97 -3.57 5.72
N SER A 16 -5.60 -2.44 5.38
CA SER A 16 -6.85 -2.43 4.62
C SER A 16 -6.67 -3.05 3.23
N PHE A 17 -5.62 -2.66 2.52
CA PHE A 17 -5.34 -3.14 1.17
C PHE A 17 -5.14 -4.66 1.11
N THR A 18 -4.46 -5.24 2.10
CA THR A 18 -4.19 -6.69 2.12
C THR A 18 -5.17 -7.48 2.98
N SER A 19 -6.28 -6.87 3.39
CA SER A 19 -7.32 -7.51 4.19
C SER A 19 -8.27 -8.35 3.34
N LEU A 20 -8.96 -9.28 3.99
CA LEU A 20 -10.11 -10.00 3.42
C LEU A 20 -11.34 -9.09 3.23
N MET A 21 -11.28 -7.81 3.57
CA MET A 21 -12.34 -6.84 3.26
C MET A 21 -12.11 -6.13 1.92
N ASN A 22 -10.92 -6.26 1.34
CA ASN A 22 -10.62 -5.75 0.01
C ASN A 22 -11.09 -6.75 -1.07
N TYR A 23 -12.41 -6.81 -1.25
CA TYR A 23 -13.09 -7.65 -2.24
C TYR A 23 -13.50 -6.82 -3.45
N MET A 24 -13.02 -7.20 -4.62
CA MET A 24 -13.19 -6.46 -5.89
C MET A 24 -13.39 -7.44 -7.02
N LEU A 25 -14.29 -7.13 -7.97
CA LEU A 25 -14.53 -7.95 -9.17
C LEU A 25 -14.62 -9.45 -8.82
N ASP A 26 -15.50 -9.77 -7.87
CA ASP A 26 -15.80 -11.13 -7.43
C ASP A 26 -14.63 -11.93 -6.84
N GLY A 27 -13.70 -11.26 -6.15
CA GLY A 27 -12.70 -11.95 -5.33
C GLY A 27 -11.83 -11.04 -4.48
N TYR A 28 -11.00 -11.64 -3.64
CA TYR A 28 -10.11 -10.91 -2.74
C TYR A 28 -8.83 -10.50 -3.46
N VAL A 29 -8.46 -9.22 -3.35
CA VAL A 29 -7.21 -8.71 -3.94
C VAL A 29 -5.99 -9.40 -3.35
N ILE A 30 -6.04 -9.78 -2.07
CA ILE A 30 -4.94 -10.48 -1.40
C ILE A 30 -4.66 -11.86 -2.01
N ASP A 31 -5.65 -12.53 -2.61
CA ASP A 31 -5.46 -13.84 -3.25
C ASP A 31 -4.65 -13.70 -4.55
N ASP A 32 -4.95 -12.67 -5.36
CA ASP A 32 -4.19 -12.34 -6.56
C ASP A 32 -2.72 -12.02 -6.20
N LEU A 33 -2.52 -11.16 -5.19
CA LEU A 33 -1.19 -10.79 -4.71
C LEU A 33 -0.43 -12.01 -4.15
N ALA A 34 -1.09 -12.85 -3.36
CA ALA A 34 -0.48 -14.06 -2.82
C ALA A 34 -0.11 -15.06 -3.92
N SER A 35 -0.92 -15.17 -4.98
CA SER A 35 -0.61 -15.99 -6.16
C SER A 35 0.63 -15.50 -6.89
N ILE A 36 0.74 -14.18 -7.09
CA ILE A 36 1.94 -13.55 -7.69
C ILE A 36 3.18 -13.84 -6.83
N HIS A 37 3.09 -13.61 -5.52
CA HIS A 37 4.19 -13.83 -4.59
C HIS A 37 4.66 -15.29 -4.54
N LYS A 38 3.71 -16.25 -4.53
CA LYS A 38 4.01 -17.69 -4.59
C LYS A 38 4.74 -18.13 -5.86
N ARG A 39 4.57 -17.39 -6.96
CA ARG A 39 5.30 -17.63 -8.23
C ARG A 39 6.73 -17.10 -8.20
N GLY A 40 7.16 -16.49 -7.10
CA GLY A 40 8.53 -16.03 -6.91
C GLY A 40 8.78 -14.57 -7.28
N PHE A 41 7.73 -13.76 -7.46
CA PHE A 41 7.86 -12.35 -7.82
C PHE A 41 7.86 -11.45 -6.59
N ASP A 42 8.74 -10.46 -6.59
CA ASP A 42 8.59 -9.28 -5.75
C ASP A 42 7.37 -8.48 -6.22
N ILE A 43 6.62 -7.92 -5.27
CA ILE A 43 5.51 -7.02 -5.57
C ILE A 43 5.82 -5.65 -5.00
N GLU A 44 5.73 -4.63 -5.83
CA GLU A 44 5.77 -3.23 -5.39
C GLU A 44 4.55 -2.49 -5.94
N ILE A 45 3.94 -1.64 -5.12
CA ILE A 45 2.89 -0.71 -5.55
C ILE A 45 3.31 0.68 -5.11
N ASP A 46 3.43 1.59 -6.05
CA ASP A 46 3.64 3.00 -5.78
C ASP A 46 2.28 3.70 -5.72
N TRP A 47 1.87 4.13 -4.53
CA TRP A 47 0.55 4.68 -4.29
C TRP A 47 0.36 6.09 -4.86
N LEU A 48 1.46 6.83 -5.09
CA LEU A 48 1.37 8.18 -5.64
C LEU A 48 1.11 8.12 -7.15
N SER A 49 1.77 7.20 -7.86
CA SER A 49 1.59 6.98 -9.30
C SER A 49 0.48 5.97 -9.65
N GLY A 50 0.20 5.02 -8.75
CA GLY A 50 -0.67 3.87 -8.96
C GLY A 50 -0.03 2.73 -9.73
N ALA A 51 1.28 2.78 -9.98
CA ALA A 51 1.97 1.72 -10.69
C ALA A 51 2.15 0.49 -9.80
N LEU A 52 1.85 -0.68 -10.36
CA LEU A 52 2.27 -1.98 -9.83
C LEU A 52 3.53 -2.44 -10.57
N SER A 53 4.45 -3.07 -9.85
CA SER A 53 5.62 -3.75 -10.41
C SER A 53 5.69 -5.19 -9.91
N PRO A 54 5.91 -6.17 -10.80
CA PRO A 54 5.95 -6.07 -12.27
C PRO A 54 4.59 -5.76 -12.90
N GLU A 55 4.51 -4.75 -13.77
CA GLU A 55 3.26 -4.29 -14.41
C GLU A 55 2.51 -5.40 -15.15
N SER A 56 3.24 -6.35 -15.75
CA SER A 56 2.67 -7.49 -16.48
C SER A 56 1.85 -8.45 -15.61
N LEU A 57 1.94 -8.32 -14.29
CA LEU A 57 1.21 -9.14 -13.32
C LEU A 57 -0.01 -8.41 -12.75
N GLU A 58 -0.29 -7.19 -13.19
CA GLU A 58 -1.44 -6.42 -12.77
C GLU A 58 -2.73 -7.00 -13.36
N SER A 59 -3.54 -7.63 -12.51
CA SER A 59 -4.89 -8.05 -12.88
C SER A 59 -5.85 -6.85 -12.88
N ALA A 60 -6.98 -6.97 -13.59
CA ALA A 60 -8.04 -5.96 -13.54
C ALA A 60 -8.54 -5.71 -12.09
N ARG A 61 -8.54 -6.74 -11.25
CA ARG A 61 -8.91 -6.66 -9.84
C ARG A 61 -7.91 -5.85 -9.02
N ILE A 62 -6.60 -6.10 -9.20
CA ILE A 62 -5.55 -5.35 -8.52
C ILE A 62 -5.62 -3.88 -8.95
N ARG A 63 -5.72 -3.61 -10.26
CA ARG A 63 -5.85 -2.25 -10.79
C ARG A 63 -7.04 -1.50 -10.19
N ALA A 64 -8.24 -2.10 -10.24
CA ALA A 64 -9.45 -1.49 -9.69
C ALA A 64 -9.32 -1.19 -8.19
N SER A 65 -8.66 -2.07 -7.43
CA SER A 65 -8.37 -1.85 -6.03
C SER A 65 -7.42 -0.67 -5.82
N ILE A 66 -6.28 -0.64 -6.53
CA ILE A 66 -5.30 0.45 -6.45
C ILE A 66 -5.97 1.80 -6.75
N GLU A 67 -6.76 1.89 -7.81
CA GLU A 67 -7.51 3.10 -8.18
C GLU A 67 -8.50 3.53 -7.09
N THR A 68 -9.21 2.58 -6.47
CA THR A 68 -10.14 2.87 -5.37
C THR A 68 -9.42 3.46 -4.15
N TYR A 69 -8.29 2.88 -3.76
CA TYR A 69 -7.49 3.42 -2.65
C TYR A 69 -6.88 4.78 -3.00
N ARG A 70 -6.36 4.95 -4.23
CA ARG A 70 -5.78 6.23 -4.67
C ARG A 70 -6.79 7.36 -4.71
N SER A 71 -7.98 7.11 -5.25
CA SER A 71 -9.04 8.13 -5.33
C SER A 71 -9.51 8.62 -3.94
N SER A 72 -9.26 7.85 -2.88
CA SER A 72 -9.59 8.21 -1.51
C SER A 72 -8.39 8.48 -0.60
N LEU A 73 -7.16 8.42 -1.13
CA LEU A 73 -5.91 8.47 -0.37
C LEU A 73 -5.78 9.77 0.43
N GLU A 74 -6.02 10.91 -0.21
CA GLU A 74 -5.97 12.23 0.45
C GLU A 74 -6.91 12.31 1.64
N ARG A 75 -8.16 11.88 1.46
CA ARG A 75 -9.19 11.86 2.50
C ARG A 75 -8.79 10.93 3.66
N GLN A 76 -8.34 9.70 3.36
CA GLN A 76 -7.95 8.71 4.37
C GLN A 76 -6.76 9.18 5.23
N PHE A 77 -5.79 9.87 4.61
CA PHE A 77 -4.64 10.42 5.31
C PHE A 77 -5.01 11.66 6.12
N ALA A 78 -5.86 12.53 5.57
CA ALA A 78 -6.35 13.72 6.27
C ALA A 78 -7.13 13.38 7.55
N GLN A 79 -7.94 12.31 7.54
CA GLN A 79 -8.63 11.78 8.74
C GLN A 79 -7.66 11.38 9.85
N GLN A 80 -6.42 11.05 9.50
CA GLN A 80 -5.34 10.71 10.44
C GLN A 80 -4.42 11.91 10.70
N ASN A 81 -4.81 13.13 10.32
CA ASN A 81 -4.02 14.35 10.41
C ASN A 81 -2.69 14.30 9.63
N VAL A 82 -2.64 13.54 8.53
CA VAL A 82 -1.49 13.48 7.62
C VAL A 82 -1.85 14.20 6.32
N ASN A 83 -0.97 15.09 5.86
CA ASN A 83 -1.12 15.71 4.54
C ASN A 83 -0.39 14.84 3.50
N VAL A 84 -1.08 14.33 2.48
CA VAL A 84 -0.44 13.52 1.43
C VAL A 84 0.61 14.32 0.66
N ALA A 85 0.46 15.64 0.53
CA ALA A 85 1.46 16.49 -0.11
C ALA A 85 2.79 16.61 0.67
N SER A 86 2.86 16.16 1.95
CA SER A 86 4.17 15.95 2.61
C SER A 86 4.86 14.66 2.21
N ILE A 87 4.19 13.75 1.53
CA ILE A 87 4.72 12.41 1.24
C ILE A 87 5.31 12.44 -0.16
N THR A 88 6.62 12.27 -0.27
CA THR A 88 7.36 12.27 -1.53
C THR A 88 7.47 10.87 -2.13
N GLN A 89 7.35 9.83 -1.29
CA GLN A 89 7.27 8.43 -1.71
C GLN A 89 6.29 7.70 -0.81
N LEU A 90 5.44 6.84 -1.37
CA LEU A 90 4.52 5.99 -0.63
C LEU A 90 4.38 4.65 -1.35
N ARG A 91 4.87 3.57 -0.74
CA ARG A 91 4.97 2.27 -1.40
C ARG A 91 4.52 1.12 -0.51
N PHE A 92 3.83 0.17 -1.12
CA PHE A 92 3.68 -1.17 -0.58
C PHE A 92 4.76 -2.07 -1.19
N HIS A 93 5.37 -2.91 -0.39
CA HIS A 93 6.34 -3.90 -0.83
C HIS A 93 5.99 -5.27 -0.28
N TRP A 94 6.13 -6.29 -1.12
CA TRP A 94 6.10 -7.68 -0.71
C TRP A 94 7.23 -8.44 -1.43
N PRO A 95 8.44 -8.44 -0.85
CA PRO A 95 9.57 -9.14 -1.44
C PRO A 95 9.36 -10.65 -1.36
N VAL A 96 9.82 -11.40 -2.37
CA VAL A 96 9.70 -12.85 -2.49
C VAL A 96 10.21 -13.58 -1.24
N SER A 97 11.32 -13.12 -0.68
CA SER A 97 11.98 -13.71 0.48
C SER A 97 11.63 -13.03 1.81
N GLY A 98 10.55 -12.24 1.87
CA GLY A 98 10.28 -11.43 3.05
C GLY A 98 8.81 -11.13 3.33
N ARG A 99 8.61 -10.41 4.44
CA ARG A 99 7.29 -9.98 4.90
C ARG A 99 6.86 -8.73 4.15
N LYS A 100 5.57 -8.63 3.84
CA LYS A 100 4.96 -7.42 3.29
C LYS A 100 5.07 -6.23 4.26
N TYR A 101 5.40 -5.06 3.73
CA TYR A 101 5.53 -3.82 4.50
C TYR A 101 5.10 -2.60 3.68
N MET A 102 4.81 -1.52 4.41
CA MET A 102 4.58 -0.19 3.86
C MET A 102 5.81 0.66 4.12
N ALA A 103 6.18 1.47 3.14
CA ALA A 103 7.26 2.44 3.23
C ALA A 103 6.78 3.81 2.75
N ALA A 104 7.29 4.86 3.38
CA ALA A 104 7.06 6.23 2.93
C ALA A 104 8.26 7.12 3.21
N THR A 105 8.39 8.20 2.45
CA THR A 105 9.37 9.27 2.67
C THR A 105 8.62 10.59 2.74
N ASP A 106 8.93 11.42 3.75
CA ASP A 106 8.35 12.77 3.85
C ASP A 106 9.20 13.82 3.11
N ASP A 107 8.65 15.03 2.99
CA ASP A 107 9.25 16.23 2.38
C ASP A 107 10.51 16.75 3.10
N ARG A 108 10.85 16.17 4.27
CA ARG A 108 12.12 16.42 4.98
C ARG A 108 13.15 15.32 4.73
N GLY A 109 12.82 14.33 3.89
CA GLY A 109 13.65 13.17 3.61
C GLY A 109 13.62 12.09 4.70
N LYS A 110 12.72 12.17 5.68
CA LYS A 110 12.62 11.12 6.70
C LYS A 110 11.89 9.91 6.14
N ALA A 111 12.52 8.74 6.24
CA ALA A 111 11.92 7.46 5.86
C ALA A 111 11.10 6.85 7.01
N TYR A 112 10.02 6.16 6.64
CA TYR A 112 9.11 5.42 7.49
C TYR A 112 8.96 4.02 6.91
N LYS A 113 9.00 2.99 7.77
CA LYS A 113 8.79 1.59 7.38
C LYS A 113 8.02 0.84 8.46
N ILE A 114 6.96 0.13 8.07
CA ILE A 114 6.15 -0.67 9.00
C ILE A 114 5.63 -1.94 8.32
N TYR A 115 5.71 -3.07 9.02
CA TYR A 115 5.16 -4.34 8.52
C TYR A 115 3.64 -4.36 8.68
N VAL A 116 2.93 -4.89 7.68
CA VAL A 116 1.46 -4.82 7.61
C VAL A 116 0.75 -5.71 8.64
N ASN A 117 1.44 -6.70 9.20
CA ASN A 117 0.89 -7.62 10.21
C ASN A 117 1.40 -7.31 11.63
N GLU A 118 2.04 -6.17 11.86
CA GLU A 118 2.41 -5.74 13.21
C GLU A 118 1.28 -4.91 13.81
N SER A 119 0.23 -5.60 14.28
CA SER A 119 -0.58 -5.06 15.38
C SER A 119 0.35 -4.94 16.58
N ARG A 120 0.54 -3.73 17.09
CA ARG A 120 1.16 -3.55 18.42
C ARG A 120 0.30 -4.21 19.50
#